data_AF-A0A961LR56-F1
#
_entry.id   AF-A0A961LR56-F1
#
_cell.length_a   1.000
_cell.length_b   1.000
_cell.length_c   1.000
_cell.angle_alpha   90.00
_cell.angle_beta   90.00
_cell.angle_gamma   90.00
#
_symmetry.space_group_name_H-M   'P 1'
#
loop_
_entity.id
_entity.type
_entity.pdbx_description
1 polymer ?
#
loop_
_entity_poly.entity_id
_entity_poly.type
_entity_poly.pdbx_seq_one_letter_code
_entity_poly.pdbx_strand_id
1 'polypeptide(L)'
;KPVICAVNGICCGGGLEIALSCDIILAAEHASFALPEIRSGTVADAASIKLPKRIPYHVAMEMLFTGRWLDAEEAHRWGFVNHIHKADELMDRAWEMARLLESGPPLVFAAIKEVVREAEDTNFQDMMNRITRRQLKTVDTLYGSEDNLEGFKAFAEKRDPVWKGR
;
A
#
# COMPACT_ATOMS: atom_id res chain seq x y z
N LYS A 1 7.90 -7.42 1.47
CA LYS A 1 7.00 -7.89 0.38
C LYS A 1 5.79 -6.96 0.30
N PRO A 2 5.30 -6.66 -0.91
CA PRO A 2 4.02 -5.98 -1.12
C PRO A 2 2.85 -6.81 -0.55
N VAL A 3 1.77 -6.14 -0.16
CA VAL A 3 0.54 -6.73 0.38
C VAL A 3 -0.65 -6.15 -0.38
N ILE A 4 -1.43 -7.02 -1.00
CA ILE A 4 -2.66 -6.68 -1.73
C ILE A 4 -3.85 -7.04 -0.84
N CYS A 5 -4.76 -6.10 -0.63
CA CYS A 5 -6.06 -6.33 -0.03
C CYS A 5 -7.10 -6.48 -1.14
N ALA A 6 -7.90 -7.55 -1.12
CA ALA A 6 -9.05 -7.73 -2.02
C ALA A 6 -10.33 -7.70 -1.18
N VAL A 7 -11.09 -6.61 -1.29
CA VAL A 7 -12.28 -6.34 -0.47
C VAL A 7 -13.55 -6.77 -1.21
N ASN A 8 -14.20 -7.83 -0.75
CA ASN A 8 -15.40 -8.40 -1.39
C ASN A 8 -16.71 -8.13 -0.61
N GLY A 9 -16.89 -6.92 -0.09
CA GLY A 9 -18.08 -6.56 0.67
C GLY A 9 -17.81 -5.52 1.76
N ILE A 10 -18.43 -5.70 2.92
CA ILE A 10 -18.31 -4.79 4.06
C ILE A 10 -16.88 -4.81 4.61
N CYS A 11 -16.22 -3.66 4.58
CA CYS A 11 -14.91 -3.39 5.14
C CYS A 11 -15.03 -2.26 6.15
N CYS A 12 -15.41 -2.60 7.38
CA CYS A 12 -15.71 -1.62 8.42
C CYS A 12 -14.82 -1.78 9.65
N GLY A 13 -14.55 -0.67 10.31
CA GLY A 13 -13.76 -0.58 11.53
C GLY A 13 -12.39 -1.23 11.38
N GLY A 14 -12.05 -2.17 12.26
CA GLY A 14 -10.81 -2.95 12.17
C GLY A 14 -10.55 -3.59 10.79
N GLY A 15 -11.60 -3.94 10.03
CA GLY A 15 -11.45 -4.42 8.65
C GLY A 15 -10.88 -3.36 7.71
N LEU A 16 -11.33 -2.12 7.82
CA LEU A 16 -10.80 -0.99 7.06
C LEU A 16 -9.41 -0.59 7.56
N GLU A 17 -9.12 -0.72 8.85
CA GLU A 17 -7.79 -0.49 9.40
C GLU A 17 -6.75 -1.48 8.87
N ILE A 18 -7.13 -2.75 8.71
CA ILE A 18 -6.31 -3.76 8.04
C ILE A 18 -6.12 -3.38 6.56
N ALA A 19 -7.19 -2.99 5.87
CA ALA A 19 -7.12 -2.61 4.46
C ALA A 19 -6.18 -1.40 4.24
N LEU A 20 -6.29 -0.34 5.05
CA LEU A 20 -5.40 0.84 5.04
C LEU A 20 -3.94 0.51 5.39
N SER A 21 -3.68 -0.68 5.94
CA SER A 21 -2.33 -1.18 6.24
C SER A 21 -1.71 -1.98 5.09
N CYS A 22 -2.50 -2.30 4.07
CA CYS A 22 -2.03 -2.94 2.84
C CYS A 22 -1.44 -1.90 1.89
N ASP A 23 -0.63 -2.35 0.93
CA ASP A 23 0.04 -1.45 -0.01
C ASP A 23 -0.84 -1.14 -1.23
N ILE A 24 -1.73 -2.08 -1.59
CA ILE A 24 -2.67 -2.00 -2.71
C ILE A 24 -4.03 -2.52 -2.25
N ILE A 25 -5.11 -1.83 -2.57
CA ILE A 25 -6.48 -2.22 -2.25
C ILE A 25 -7.30 -2.34 -3.54
N LEU A 26 -7.80 -3.54 -3.80
CA LEU A 26 -8.79 -3.83 -4.84
C LEU A 26 -10.15 -4.04 -4.16
N ALA A 27 -11.23 -3.57 -4.77
CA ALA A 27 -12.56 -3.72 -4.21
C ALA A 27 -13.53 -4.31 -5.25
N ALA A 28 -14.47 -5.12 -4.77
CA ALA A 28 -15.66 -5.44 -5.55
C ALA A 28 -16.56 -4.20 -5.67
N GLU A 29 -17.32 -4.08 -6.76
CA GLU A 29 -18.25 -2.97 -6.99
C GLU A 29 -19.31 -2.80 -5.89
N HIS A 30 -19.68 -3.88 -5.19
CA HIS A 30 -20.60 -3.85 -4.06
C HIS A 30 -19.92 -3.68 -2.69
N ALA A 31 -18.62 -3.41 -2.64
CA ALA A 31 -17.91 -3.18 -1.38
C ALA A 31 -18.32 -1.86 -0.72
N SER A 32 -18.28 -1.84 0.61
CA SER A 32 -18.63 -0.67 1.41
C SER A 32 -17.67 -0.47 2.58
N PHE A 33 -17.42 0.79 2.92
CA PHE A 33 -16.33 1.18 3.82
C PHE A 33 -16.83 2.12 4.91
N ALA A 34 -16.44 1.89 6.16
CA ALA A 34 -16.80 2.79 7.28
C ALA A 34 -15.86 2.62 8.47
N LEU A 35 -15.80 3.65 9.32
CA LEU A 35 -15.16 3.61 10.64
C LEU A 35 -16.23 3.92 11.72
N PRO A 36 -17.07 2.93 12.09
CA PRO A 36 -18.21 3.16 12.96
C PRO A 36 -17.86 3.23 14.45
N GLU A 37 -16.58 3.19 14.83
CA GLU A 37 -16.08 3.19 16.22
C GLU A 37 -16.66 4.34 17.07
N ILE A 38 -16.96 5.48 16.45
CA ILE A 38 -17.63 6.61 17.11
C ILE A 38 -18.97 6.22 17.74
N ARG A 39 -19.68 5.24 17.16
CA ARG A 39 -20.97 4.73 17.65
C ARG A 39 -20.81 3.79 18.85
N SER A 40 -19.65 3.15 18.99
CA SER A 40 -19.30 2.31 20.14
C SER A 40 -18.54 3.07 21.22
N GLY A 41 -18.24 4.36 21.03
CA GLY A 41 -17.45 5.16 21.97
C GLY A 41 -15.97 4.75 22.00
N THR A 42 -15.46 4.18 20.91
CA THR A 42 -14.07 3.73 20.79
C THR A 42 -13.33 4.56 19.75
N VAL A 43 -12.00 4.52 19.79
CA VAL A 43 -11.15 5.14 18.76
C VAL A 43 -10.85 4.13 17.66
N ALA A 44 -10.92 4.56 16.40
CA ALA A 44 -10.34 3.84 15.27
C ALA A 44 -8.84 4.14 15.24
N ASP A 45 -8.05 3.38 15.99
CA ASP A 45 -6.66 3.67 16.34
C ASP A 45 -5.75 3.76 15.11
N ALA A 46 -5.68 2.72 14.29
CA ALA A 46 -4.83 2.71 13.09
C ALA A 46 -5.39 3.64 12.01
N ALA A 47 -6.71 3.74 11.86
CA ALA A 47 -7.31 4.61 10.86
C ALA A 47 -7.12 6.10 11.18
N SER A 48 -7.13 6.50 12.46
CA SER A 48 -6.91 7.90 12.86
C SER A 48 -5.53 8.41 12.46
N ILE A 49 -4.55 7.50 12.36
CA ILE A 49 -3.17 7.82 11.92
C ILE A 49 -3.08 7.76 10.39
N LYS A 50 -3.66 6.74 9.78
CA LYS A 50 -3.44 6.42 8.36
C LYS A 50 -4.35 7.19 7.43
N LEU A 51 -5.67 7.22 7.68
CA LEU A 51 -6.64 7.75 6.73
C LEU A 51 -6.35 9.22 6.34
N PRO A 52 -6.05 10.15 7.27
CA PRO A 52 -5.72 11.54 6.91
C PRO A 52 -4.42 11.70 6.11
N LYS A 53 -3.54 10.69 6.12
CA LYS A 53 -2.32 10.65 5.29
C LYS A 53 -2.58 10.03 3.90
N ARG A 54 -3.73 9.40 3.68
CA ARG A 54 -4.05 8.68 2.43
C ARG A 54 -5.09 9.39 1.57
N ILE A 55 -5.99 10.18 2.17
CA ILE A 55 -7.05 10.92 1.46
C ILE A 55 -7.10 12.38 1.91
N PRO A 56 -7.84 13.27 1.22
CA PRO A 56 -7.97 14.67 1.65
C PRO A 56 -8.43 14.78 3.10
N TYR A 57 -7.74 15.63 3.87
CA TYR A 57 -7.90 15.73 5.32
C TYR A 57 -9.36 15.87 5.76
N HIS A 58 -10.13 16.77 5.15
CA HIS A 58 -11.53 17.00 5.55
C HIS A 58 -12.45 15.81 5.27
N VAL A 59 -12.17 15.02 4.23
CA VAL A 59 -12.91 13.78 3.95
C VAL A 59 -12.59 12.74 5.03
N ALA A 60 -11.31 12.56 5.37
CA ALA A 60 -10.90 11.66 6.45
C ALA A 60 -11.55 12.03 7.79
N MET A 61 -11.53 13.32 8.15
CA MET A 61 -12.12 13.79 9.40
C MET A 61 -13.64 13.63 9.44
N GLU A 62 -14.33 13.84 8.32
CA GLU A 62 -15.77 13.57 8.21
C GLU A 62 -16.05 12.08 8.47
N MET A 63 -15.31 11.17 7.83
CA MET A 63 -15.47 9.73 8.05
C MET A 63 -15.22 9.35 9.52
N LEU A 64 -14.13 9.83 10.12
CA LEU A 64 -13.73 9.51 11.50
C LEU A 64 -14.75 10.04 12.53
N PHE A 65 -15.29 11.24 12.34
CA PHE A 65 -16.22 11.84 13.30
C PHE A 65 -17.69 11.42 13.11
N THR A 66 -18.08 10.97 11.91
CA THR A 66 -19.48 10.58 11.64
C THR A 66 -19.68 9.07 11.58
N GLY A 67 -18.63 8.32 11.29
CA GLY A 67 -18.71 6.90 10.94
C GLY A 67 -19.59 6.65 9.71
N ARG A 68 -19.69 7.62 8.78
CA ARG A 68 -20.47 7.46 7.55
C ARG A 68 -19.90 6.35 6.67
N TRP A 69 -20.77 5.75 5.89
CA TRP A 69 -20.41 4.73 4.92
C TRP A 69 -20.01 5.37 3.58
N LEU A 70 -19.01 4.78 2.93
CA LEU A 70 -18.67 5.00 1.54
C LEU A 70 -18.99 3.74 0.73
N ASP A 71 -19.37 3.92 -0.53
CA ASP A 71 -19.35 2.85 -1.52
C ASP A 71 -17.95 2.72 -2.17
N ALA A 72 -17.78 1.71 -3.03
CA ALA A 72 -16.53 1.46 -3.73
C ALA A 72 -16.11 2.62 -4.66
N GLU A 73 -17.07 3.28 -5.32
CA GLU A 73 -16.80 4.39 -6.22
C GLU A 73 -16.26 5.62 -5.49
N GLU A 74 -16.86 5.98 -4.36
CA GLU A 74 -16.38 7.06 -3.51
C GLU A 74 -15.02 6.72 -2.90
N ALA A 75 -14.83 5.49 -2.41
CA ALA A 75 -13.55 5.03 -1.90
C ALA A 75 -12.42 5.11 -2.95
N HIS A 76 -12.72 4.77 -4.20
CA HIS A 76 -11.79 4.90 -5.32
C HIS A 76 -11.52 6.35 -5.69
N ARG A 77 -12.56 7.20 -5.71
CA ARG A 77 -12.45 8.64 -5.97
C ARG A 77 -11.51 9.33 -4.99
N TRP A 78 -11.52 8.94 -3.72
CA TRP A 78 -10.63 9.49 -2.70
C TRP A 78 -9.24 8.85 -2.68
N GLY A 79 -9.04 7.75 -3.41
CA GLY A 79 -7.71 7.23 -3.74
C GLY A 79 -7.16 6.16 -2.79
N PHE A 80 -7.92 5.71 -1.78
CA PHE A 80 -7.48 4.59 -0.95
C PHE A 80 -7.84 3.22 -1.55
N VAL A 81 -8.83 3.14 -2.46
CA VAL A 81 -9.06 1.97 -3.32
C VAL A 81 -8.39 2.20 -4.67
N ASN A 82 -7.49 1.31 -5.08
CA ASN A 82 -6.76 1.41 -6.35
C ASN A 82 -7.63 1.05 -7.55
N HIS A 83 -8.40 -0.04 -7.45
CA HIS A 83 -9.23 -0.54 -8.55
C HIS A 83 -10.54 -1.13 -8.03
N ILE A 84 -11.60 -0.93 -8.80
CA ILE A 84 -12.91 -1.56 -8.61
C ILE A 84 -13.10 -2.62 -9.70
N HIS A 85 -13.56 -3.79 -9.30
CA HIS A 85 -13.85 -4.90 -10.20
C HIS A 85 -15.23 -5.49 -9.90
N LYS A 86 -15.77 -6.28 -10.84
CA LYS A 86 -16.93 -7.12 -10.54
C LYS A 86 -16.56 -8.14 -9.47
N ALA A 87 -17.56 -8.54 -8.68
CA ALA A 87 -17.38 -9.45 -7.56
C ALA A 87 -16.72 -10.79 -7.95
N ASP A 88 -17.10 -11.33 -9.10
CA ASP A 88 -16.61 -12.60 -9.66
C ASP A 88 -15.22 -12.49 -10.29
N GLU A 89 -14.78 -11.30 -10.68
CA GLU A 89 -13.45 -11.04 -11.26
C GLU A 89 -12.41 -10.62 -10.21
N LEU A 90 -12.83 -10.18 -9.02
CA LEU A 90 -11.96 -9.55 -8.03
C LEU A 90 -10.71 -10.39 -7.68
N MET A 91 -10.89 -11.68 -7.42
CA MET A 91 -9.78 -12.55 -7.04
C MET A 91 -8.82 -12.83 -8.20
N ASP A 92 -9.33 -12.95 -9.42
CA ASP A 92 -8.49 -13.12 -10.60
C ASP A 92 -7.60 -11.89 -10.81
N ARG A 93 -8.16 -10.70 -10.63
CA ARG A 93 -7.42 -9.42 -10.68
C ARG A 93 -6.40 -9.28 -9.56
N ALA A 94 -6.74 -9.73 -8.36
CA ALA A 94 -5.79 -9.77 -7.24
C ALA A 94 -4.58 -10.68 -7.54
N TRP A 95 -4.82 -11.84 -8.13
CA TRP A 95 -3.75 -12.76 -8.55
C TRP A 95 -2.95 -12.25 -9.74
N GLU A 96 -3.58 -11.59 -10.70
CA GLU A 96 -2.89 -10.90 -11.80
C GLU A 96 -1.90 -9.86 -11.27
N MET A 97 -2.36 -9.00 -10.34
CA MET A 97 -1.50 -8.03 -9.64
C MET A 97 -0.38 -8.73 -8.85
N ALA A 98 -0.68 -9.83 -8.16
CA ALA A 98 0.32 -10.58 -7.40
C ALA A 98 1.42 -11.17 -8.30
N ARG A 99 1.06 -11.72 -9.47
CA ARG A 99 2.01 -12.24 -10.47
C ARG A 99 2.85 -11.15 -11.09
N LEU A 100 2.26 -9.98 -11.35
CA LEU A 100 3.01 -8.81 -11.79
C LEU A 100 4.08 -8.43 -10.75
N LEU A 101 3.70 -8.34 -9.48
CA LEU A 101 4.65 -8.04 -8.40
C LEU A 101 5.69 -9.15 -8.21
N GLU A 102 5.32 -10.42 -8.38
CA GLU A 102 6.25 -11.55 -8.31
C GLU A 102 7.35 -11.45 -9.37
N SER A 103 7.03 -10.96 -10.58
CA SER A 103 8.01 -10.77 -11.67
C SER A 103 9.00 -9.63 -11.41
N GLY A 104 8.74 -8.78 -10.41
CA GLY A 104 9.55 -7.61 -10.12
C GLY A 104 10.68 -7.83 -9.11
N PRO A 105 11.52 -6.81 -8.89
CA PRO A 105 12.72 -6.90 -8.05
C PRO A 105 12.40 -7.00 -6.55
N PRO A 106 12.62 -8.17 -5.89
CA PRO A 106 12.20 -8.39 -4.51
C PRO A 106 12.93 -7.50 -3.51
N LEU A 107 14.21 -7.20 -3.74
CA LEU A 107 15.00 -6.31 -2.88
C LEU A 107 14.55 -4.85 -2.98
N VAL A 108 14.10 -4.41 -4.16
CA VAL A 108 13.55 -3.07 -4.34
C VAL A 108 12.22 -2.94 -3.60
N PHE A 109 11.35 -3.95 -3.63
CA PHE A 109 10.11 -3.92 -2.85
C PHE A 109 10.36 -3.85 -1.34
N ALA A 110 11.41 -4.52 -0.85
CA ALA A 110 11.81 -4.41 0.56
C ALA A 110 12.29 -2.98 0.88
N ALA A 111 13.16 -2.42 0.03
CA ALA A 111 13.66 -1.05 0.14
C ALA A 111 12.55 0.01 0.13
N ILE A 112 11.64 -0.04 -0.85
CA ILE A 112 10.49 0.87 -0.92
C ILE A 112 9.67 0.82 0.37
N LYS A 113 9.43 -0.39 0.90
CA LYS A 113 8.59 -0.57 2.07
C LYS A 113 9.24 -0.06 3.37
N GLU A 114 10.53 -0.31 3.56
CA GLU A 114 11.28 0.26 4.69
C GLU A 114 11.31 1.79 4.59
N VAL A 115 11.63 2.31 3.40
CA VAL A 115 11.67 3.76 3.14
C VAL A 115 10.34 4.42 3.45
N VAL A 116 9.24 3.96 2.86
CA VAL A 116 7.92 4.59 3.05
C VAL A 116 7.52 4.58 4.53
N ARG A 117 7.75 3.47 5.24
CA ARG A 117 7.39 3.34 6.66
C ARG A 117 8.19 4.26 7.57
N GLU A 118 9.51 4.33 7.36
CA GLU A 118 10.35 5.18 8.19
C GLU A 118 10.16 6.67 7.87
N ALA A 119 9.82 6.99 6.62
CA ALA A 119 9.49 8.36 6.22
C ALA A 119 8.21 8.90 6.90
N GLU A 120 7.32 8.03 7.40
CA GLU A 120 6.07 8.48 8.05
C GLU A 120 6.30 9.28 9.35
N ASP A 121 7.48 9.15 9.95
CA ASP A 121 7.88 9.79 11.23
C ASP A 121 9.28 10.45 11.15
N THR A 122 9.80 10.68 9.94
CA THR A 122 11.13 11.27 9.74
C THR A 122 11.02 12.55 8.91
N ASN A 123 11.86 13.56 9.19
CA ASN A 123 11.98 14.72 8.32
C ASN A 123 12.47 14.32 6.92
N PHE A 124 11.95 15.00 5.88
CA PHE A 124 12.32 14.72 4.49
C PHE A 124 13.83 14.68 4.25
N GLN A 125 14.57 15.69 4.73
CA GLN A 125 16.01 15.79 4.46
C GLN A 125 16.80 14.69 5.18
N ASP A 126 16.42 14.36 6.42
CA ASP A 126 17.04 13.26 7.18
C ASP A 126 16.80 11.92 6.49
N MET A 127 15.58 11.70 6.01
CA MET A 127 15.26 10.47 5.28
C MET A 127 16.04 10.35 3.97
N MET A 128 16.13 11.44 3.20
CA MET A 128 16.97 11.48 1.98
C MET A 128 18.44 11.19 2.29
N ASN A 129 18.98 11.73 3.39
CA ASN A 129 20.34 11.43 3.83
C ASN A 129 20.52 9.95 4.18
N ARG A 130 19.55 9.33 4.87
CA ARG A 130 19.59 7.91 5.22
C ARG A 130 19.55 7.01 3.99
N ILE A 131 18.74 7.34 2.99
CA ILE A 131 18.69 6.59 1.72
C ILE A 131 20.03 6.70 0.97
N THR A 132 20.49 7.93 0.73
CA THR A 132 21.71 8.19 -0.07
C THR A 132 22.98 7.65 0.58
N ARG A 133 23.04 7.63 1.91
CA ARG A 133 24.14 7.05 2.68
C ARG A 133 23.96 5.57 3.00
N ARG A 134 22.95 4.89 2.44
CA ARG A 134 22.66 3.47 2.64
C ARG A 134 22.53 3.08 4.13
N GLN A 135 21.85 3.90 4.92
CA GLN A 135 21.68 3.70 6.36
C GLN A 135 20.43 2.89 6.72
N LEU A 136 19.61 2.54 5.73
CA LEU A 136 18.46 1.65 5.88
C LEU A 136 18.88 0.24 5.46
N LYS A 137 18.53 -0.77 6.26
CA LYS A 137 19.04 -2.14 6.10
C LYS A 137 18.73 -2.71 4.73
N THR A 138 17.49 -2.52 4.26
CA THR A 138 17.04 -3.05 2.98
C THR A 138 17.58 -2.25 1.79
N VAL A 139 17.82 -0.94 1.97
CA VAL A 139 18.50 -0.10 0.97
C VAL A 139 19.96 -0.51 0.80
N ASP A 140 20.66 -0.75 1.90
CA ASP A 140 22.04 -1.24 1.85
C ASP A 140 22.13 -2.62 1.21
N THR A 141 21.23 -3.53 1.58
CA THR A 141 21.12 -4.86 0.96
C THR A 141 20.88 -4.73 -0.56
N LEU A 142 19.93 -3.89 -0.98
CA LEU A 142 19.64 -3.65 -2.40
C LEU A 142 20.86 -3.15 -3.15
N TYR A 143 21.50 -2.07 -2.72
CA TYR A 143 22.62 -1.48 -3.46
C TYR A 143 23.94 -2.26 -3.33
N GLY A 144 23.98 -3.30 -2.49
CA GLY A 144 25.09 -4.26 -2.42
C GLY A 144 24.85 -5.57 -3.18
N SER A 145 23.68 -5.74 -3.81
CA SER A 145 23.20 -7.03 -4.32
C SER A 145 23.67 -7.38 -5.74
N GLU A 146 23.64 -8.68 -6.07
CA GLU A 146 23.77 -9.15 -7.46
C GLU A 146 22.61 -8.62 -8.32
N ASP A 147 21.40 -8.58 -7.74
CA ASP A 147 20.20 -8.07 -8.40
C ASP A 147 20.35 -6.62 -8.87
N ASN A 148 21.05 -5.76 -8.11
CA ASN A 148 21.27 -4.39 -8.55
C ASN A 148 22.10 -4.31 -9.85
N LEU A 149 23.16 -5.12 -9.94
CA LEU A 149 24.00 -5.22 -11.13
C LEU A 149 23.22 -5.82 -12.31
N GLU A 150 22.44 -6.87 -12.06
CA GLU A 150 21.59 -7.50 -13.06
C GLU A 150 20.55 -6.53 -13.62
N GLY A 151 19.93 -5.72 -12.76
CA GLY A 151 18.97 -4.70 -13.19
C GLY A 151 19.58 -3.69 -14.17
N PHE A 152 20.78 -3.18 -13.87
CA PHE A 152 21.49 -2.29 -14.79
C PHE A 152 21.87 -2.98 -16.11
N LYS A 153 22.34 -4.22 -16.02
CA LYS A 153 22.75 -5.01 -17.19
C LYS A 153 21.57 -5.33 -18.10
N ALA A 154 20.47 -5.86 -17.56
CA ALA A 154 19.27 -6.19 -18.29
C ALA A 154 18.66 -4.96 -18.99
N PHE A 155 18.64 -3.81 -18.29
CA PHE A 155 18.19 -2.54 -18.87
C PHE A 155 19.07 -2.11 -20.06
N ALA A 156 20.41 -2.15 -19.92
CA ALA A 156 21.33 -1.82 -21.00
C ALA A 156 21.22 -2.79 -22.20
N GLU A 157 20.98 -4.07 -21.93
CA GLU A 157 20.84 -5.15 -22.93
C GLU A 157 19.42 -5.25 -23.52
N LYS A 158 18.45 -4.45 -23.03
CA LYS A 158 17.03 -4.47 -23.45
C LYS A 158 16.38 -5.85 -23.35
N ARG A 159 16.66 -6.56 -22.26
CA ARG A 159 16.06 -7.85 -21.93
C ARG A 159 15.42 -7.81 -20.55
N ASP A 160 14.60 -8.80 -20.26
CA ASP A 160 14.04 -8.95 -18.92
C ASP A 160 15.13 -9.35 -17.90
N PRO A 161 15.10 -8.76 -16.69
CA PRO A 161 16.02 -9.10 -15.61
C PRO A 161 15.65 -10.42 -14.94
N VAL A 162 16.66 -11.13 -14.42
CA VAL A 162 16.45 -12.34 -13.61
C VAL A 162 16.81 -12.07 -12.15
N TRP A 163 15.80 -11.83 -11.34
CA TRP A 163 15.97 -11.52 -9.91
C TRP A 163 16.21 -12.79 -9.08
N LYS A 164 17.24 -12.76 -8.22
CA LYS A 164 17.60 -13.84 -7.30
C LYS A 164 17.35 -13.48 -5.83
N GLY A 165 17.05 -12.23 -5.52
CA GLY A 165 16.83 -11.73 -4.17
C GLY A 165 18.09 -11.68 -3.31
N ARG A 166 19.25 -11.48 -3.92
CA ARG A 166 20.55 -11.41 -3.25
C ARG A 166 21.53 -10.53 -4.01
#